data_AF-A0A8T9BW36-F1
#
_entry.id   AF-A0A8T9BW36-F1
#
_cell.length_a   1.000
_cell.length_b   1.000
_cell.length_c   1.000
_cell.angle_alpha   90.00
_cell.angle_beta   90.00
_cell.angle_gamma   90.00
#
_symmetry.space_group_name_H-M   'P 1'
#
loop_
_entity.id
_entity.type
_entity.pdbx_description
1 polymer ?
#
loop_
_entity_poly.entity_id
_entity_poly.type
_entity_poly.pdbx_seq_one_letter_code
_entity_poly.pdbx_strand_id
1 'polypeptide(L)'
;MPSATASGADAKSNGTAKNREHNQGNQDRKYTLEQKAAVLRVRRCQATAFYDILGIEDVKATVTDTEIKKAYRKQSLLTHPDKNGHEYADEAFKM
;
A
#
# COMPACT_ATOMS: atom_id res chain seq x y z
N MET A 1 18.80 -34.89 49.57
CA MET A 1 18.72 -33.65 48.76
C MET A 1 18.57 -34.02 47.28
N PRO A 2 17.36 -34.08 46.71
CA PRO A 2 17.22 -34.14 45.25
C PRO A 2 17.13 -32.72 44.67
N SER A 3 18.03 -32.42 43.74
CA SER A 3 18.17 -31.13 43.04
C SER A 3 17.04 -30.97 42.02
N ALA A 4 16.32 -29.84 42.09
CA ALA A 4 15.27 -29.49 41.13
C ALA A 4 15.88 -28.96 39.83
N THR A 5 15.71 -29.68 38.72
CA THR A 5 16.00 -29.19 37.38
C THR A 5 14.81 -28.41 36.85
N ALA A 6 14.93 -27.08 36.79
CA ALA A 6 13.97 -26.21 36.12
C ALA A 6 14.02 -26.49 34.61
N SER A 7 12.96 -27.11 34.07
CA SER A 7 12.75 -27.21 32.62
C SER A 7 12.33 -25.84 32.10
N GLY A 8 13.29 -25.10 31.53
CA GLY A 8 12.99 -23.91 30.74
C GLY A 8 12.21 -24.33 29.50
N ALA A 9 11.02 -23.77 29.34
CA ALA A 9 10.20 -23.98 28.16
C ALA A 9 10.92 -23.44 26.93
N ASP A 10 11.36 -24.34 26.04
CA ASP A 10 11.80 -24.00 24.70
C ASP A 10 10.65 -23.31 23.96
N ALA A 11 10.73 -21.98 23.84
CA ALA A 11 9.90 -21.21 22.95
C ALA A 11 10.26 -21.61 21.51
N LYS A 12 9.63 -22.68 21.01
CA LYS A 12 9.64 -23.02 19.58
C LYS A 12 9.08 -21.82 18.84
N SER A 13 9.97 -21.07 18.19
CA SER A 13 9.66 -20.03 17.22
C SER A 13 9.04 -20.68 15.97
N ASN A 14 7.80 -21.17 16.11
CA ASN A 14 7.01 -21.64 14.99
C ASN A 14 6.39 -20.45 14.25
N GLY A 15 7.26 -19.73 13.56
CA GLY A 15 6.89 -18.65 12.68
C GLY A 15 8.00 -18.53 11.67
N THR A 16 7.91 -19.30 10.58
CA THR A 16 8.67 -19.05 9.36
C THR A 16 8.29 -17.66 8.90
N ALA A 17 8.97 -16.64 9.43
CA ALA A 17 8.95 -15.29 8.93
C ALA A 17 9.52 -15.41 7.52
N LYS A 18 8.64 -15.67 6.54
CA LYS A 18 8.95 -15.50 5.14
C LYS A 18 9.40 -14.05 5.07
N ASN A 19 10.71 -13.86 4.99
CA ASN A 19 11.34 -12.62 4.63
C ASN A 19 10.63 -12.22 3.34
N ARG A 20 9.64 -11.33 3.47
CA ARG A 20 8.91 -10.80 2.33
C ARG A 20 9.96 -9.92 1.72
N GLU A 21 10.74 -10.50 0.81
CA GLU A 21 11.88 -9.88 0.18
C GLU A 21 11.39 -8.53 -0.32
N HIS A 22 11.79 -7.47 0.40
CA HIS A 22 11.47 -6.12 0.01
C HIS A 22 12.32 -5.91 -1.24
N ASN A 23 11.73 -6.20 -2.40
CA ASN A 23 12.18 -5.69 -3.67
C ASN A 23 12.09 -4.16 -3.55
N GLN A 24 13.11 -3.58 -2.92
CA GLN A 24 13.36 -2.16 -2.84
C GLN A 24 13.38 -1.75 -4.30
N GLY A 25 12.29 -1.10 -4.73
CA GLY A 25 11.98 -0.96 -6.14
C GLY A 25 13.20 -0.49 -6.90
N ASN A 26 13.39 -1.04 -8.11
CA ASN A 26 14.38 -0.57 -9.06
C ASN A 26 14.46 0.97 -8.98
N GLN A 27 15.62 1.48 -8.53
CA GLN A 27 15.85 2.92 -8.32
C GLN A 27 15.79 3.74 -9.62
N ASP A 28 15.65 3.05 -10.75
CA ASP A 28 15.22 3.62 -12.01
C ASP A 28 13.78 4.13 -11.83
N ARG A 29 13.65 5.45 -11.64
CA ARG A 29 12.40 6.22 -11.53
C ARG A 29 11.59 6.16 -12.83
N LYS A 30 11.24 4.96 -13.26
CA LYS A 30 10.34 4.69 -14.37
C LYS A 30 8.94 4.56 -13.81
N TYR A 31 7.96 4.78 -14.67
CA TYR A 31 6.55 4.60 -14.35
C TYR A 31 5.88 3.79 -15.45
N THR A 32 4.85 3.05 -15.09
CA THR A 32 3.99 2.36 -16.07
C THR A 32 2.93 3.31 -16.62
N LEU A 33 2.33 2.96 -17.76
CA LEU A 33 1.22 3.74 -18.32
C LEU A 33 0.03 3.83 -17.36
N GLU A 34 -0.21 2.77 -16.58
CA GLU A 34 -1.25 2.75 -15.54
C GLU A 34 -0.92 3.74 -14.41
N GLN A 35 0.32 3.76 -13.94
CA GLN A 35 0.77 4.71 -12.92
C GLN A 35 0.64 6.17 -13.40
N LYS A 36 1.02 6.45 -14.65
CA LYS A 36 0.81 7.77 -15.27
C LYS A 36 -0.66 8.14 -15.34
N ALA A 37 -1.52 7.22 -15.79
CA ALA A 37 -2.95 7.46 -15.86
C ALA A 37 -3.56 7.73 -14.47
N ALA A 38 -3.14 6.97 -13.45
CA ALA A 38 -3.59 7.15 -12.07
C ALA A 38 -3.19 8.53 -11.50
N VAL A 39 -1.95 8.97 -11.73
CA VAL A 39 -1.47 10.29 -11.31
C VAL A 39 -2.26 11.41 -11.99
N LEU A 40 -2.43 11.33 -13.32
CA LEU A 40 -3.19 12.34 -14.08
C LEU A 40 -4.67 12.37 -13.69
N ARG A 41 -5.27 11.22 -13.37
CA ARG A 41 -6.65 11.13 -12.90
C ARG A 41 -6.83 11.85 -11.57
N VAL A 42 -6.02 11.48 -10.57
CA VAL A 42 -6.10 12.10 -9.23
C VAL A 42 -5.86 13.60 -9.28
N ARG A 43 -4.90 14.05 -10.08
CA ARG A 43 -4.60 15.49 -10.22
C ARG A 43 -5.77 16.30 -10.79
N ARG A 44 -6.69 15.68 -11.52
CA ARG A 44 -7.89 16.35 -12.07
C ARG A 44 -9.04 16.40 -11.07
N CYS A 45 -9.01 15.57 -10.02
CA CYS A 45 -10.02 15.54 -8.99
C CYS A 45 -9.89 16.76 -8.07
N GLN A 46 -11.01 17.21 -7.49
CA GLN A 46 -10.96 18.16 -6.39
C GLN A 46 -10.46 17.46 -5.12
N ALA A 47 -9.79 18.18 -4.22
CA ALA A 47 -9.28 17.61 -2.97
C ALA A 47 -10.39 17.04 -2.05
N THR A 48 -11.64 17.43 -2.27
CA THR A 48 -12.82 16.94 -1.55
C THR A 48 -13.52 15.77 -2.25
N ALA A 49 -13.08 15.39 -3.45
CA ALA A 49 -13.67 14.31 -4.24
C ALA A 49 -13.11 12.93 -3.84
N PHE A 50 -13.30 12.55 -2.57
CA PHE A 50 -12.65 11.37 -1.97
C PHE A 50 -12.91 10.06 -2.71
N TYR A 51 -14.16 9.81 -3.13
CA TYR A 51 -14.54 8.59 -3.84
C TYR A 51 -13.99 8.56 -5.28
N ASP A 52 -13.95 9.72 -5.94
CA ASP A 52 -13.36 9.87 -7.27
C ASP A 52 -11.83 9.70 -7.23
N ILE A 53 -11.12 10.29 -6.26
CA ILE A 53 -9.68 10.07 -6.05
C ILE A 53 -9.37 8.57 -5.91
N LEU A 54 -10.18 7.85 -5.12
CA LEU A 54 -10.09 6.41 -4.93
C LEU A 54 -10.56 5.58 -6.14
N GLY A 55 -11.21 6.19 -7.13
CA GLY A 55 -11.71 5.52 -8.34
C GLY A 55 -12.91 4.60 -8.07
N ILE A 56 -13.73 4.95 -7.08
CA ILE A 56 -14.90 4.18 -6.62
C ILE A 56 -16.18 5.02 -6.65
N GLU A 57 -16.19 6.13 -7.37
CA GLU A 57 -17.34 7.04 -7.49
C GLU A 57 -18.61 6.29 -7.95
N ASP A 58 -18.49 5.37 -8.90
CA ASP A 58 -19.60 4.54 -9.42
C ASP A 58 -20.29 3.69 -8.35
N VAL A 59 -19.55 3.29 -7.31
CA VAL A 59 -20.03 2.39 -6.24
C VAL A 59 -20.18 3.11 -4.91
N LYS A 60 -20.09 4.44 -4.86
CA LYS A 60 -20.08 5.22 -3.60
C LYS A 60 -21.26 4.94 -2.66
N ALA A 61 -22.42 4.55 -3.20
CA ALA A 61 -23.63 4.28 -2.42
C ALA A 61 -23.64 2.90 -1.76
N THR A 62 -22.84 1.96 -2.27
CA THR A 62 -22.83 0.55 -1.84
C THR A 62 -21.47 0.09 -1.33
N VAL A 63 -20.42 0.90 -1.50
CA VAL A 63 -19.06 0.54 -1.13
C VAL A 63 -18.90 0.41 0.38
N THR A 64 -18.21 -0.64 0.78
CA THR A 64 -17.91 -0.93 2.18
C THR A 64 -16.57 -0.34 2.61
N ASP A 65 -16.37 -0.13 3.92
CA ASP A 65 -15.08 0.32 4.49
C ASP A 65 -13.90 -0.59 4.08
N THR A 66 -14.15 -1.89 3.94
CA THR A 66 -13.13 -2.84 3.47
C THR A 66 -12.70 -2.58 2.02
N GLU A 67 -13.64 -2.22 1.15
CA GLU A 67 -13.36 -1.90 -0.25
C GLU A 67 -12.67 -0.54 -0.38
N ILE A 68 -13.07 0.45 0.43
CA ILE A 68 -12.39 1.75 0.53
C ILE A 68 -10.92 1.54 0.89
N LYS A 69 -10.62 0.74 1.93
CA LYS A 69 -9.24 0.43 2.33
C LYS A 69 -8.45 -0.28 1.23
N LYS A 70 -9.10 -1.18 0.47
CA LYS A 70 -8.48 -1.86 -0.67
C LYS A 70 -8.17 -0.88 -1.81
N ALA A 71 -9.12 -0.02 -2.17
CA ALA A 71 -8.97 1.00 -3.19
C ALA A 71 -7.85 1.98 -2.83
N TYR A 72 -7.84 2.47 -1.58
CA TYR A 72 -6.77 3.31 -1.05
C TYR A 72 -5.41 2.64 -1.18
N ARG A 73 -5.26 1.40 -0.70
CA ARG A 73 -3.98 0.67 -0.79
C ARG A 73 -3.51 0.50 -2.23
N LYS A 74 -4.42 0.21 -3.16
CA LYS A 74 -4.10 0.09 -4.59
C LYS A 74 -3.66 1.43 -5.16
N GLN A 75 -4.42 2.50 -4.90
CA GLN A 75 -4.13 3.84 -5.39
C GLN A 75 -2.79 4.36 -4.86
N SER A 76 -2.54 4.22 -3.56
CA SER A 76 -1.27 4.58 -2.92
C SER A 76 -0.08 3.89 -3.58
N LEU A 77 -0.17 2.61 -3.94
CA LEU A 77 0.91 1.90 -4.62
C LEU A 77 1.15 2.40 -6.05
N LEU A 78 0.10 2.87 -6.73
CA LEU A 78 0.21 3.44 -8.08
C LEU A 78 0.82 4.84 -8.06
N THR A 79 0.54 5.65 -7.03
CA THR A 79 1.04 7.02 -6.92
C THR A 79 2.27 7.16 -6.02
N HIS A 80 2.72 6.10 -5.35
CA HIS A 80 3.84 6.18 -4.41
C HIS A 80 5.14 6.67 -5.10
N PRO A 81 5.77 7.76 -4.62
CA PRO A 81 6.93 8.36 -5.30
C PRO A 81 8.18 7.46 -5.35
N ASP A 82 8.34 6.52 -4.41
CA ASP A 82 9.41 5.48 -4.47
C ASP A 82 9.25 4.51 -5.65
N LYS A 83 8.01 4.26 -6.10
CA LYS A 83 7.69 3.25 -7.11
C LYS A 83 7.18 3.83 -8.42
N ASN A 84 6.94 5.14 -8.45
CA ASN A 84 6.40 5.86 -9.58
C ASN A 84 7.25 7.11 -9.80
N GLY A 85 8.10 7.08 -10.83
CA GLY A 85 8.96 8.21 -11.17
C GLY A 85 8.27 9.39 -11.87
N HIS A 86 6.93 9.43 -11.91
CA HIS A 86 6.20 10.53 -12.52
C HIS A 86 6.35 11.82 -11.70
N GLU A 87 6.50 12.97 -12.37
CA GLU A 87 6.78 14.27 -11.72
C GLU A 87 5.74 14.66 -10.64
N TYR A 88 4.45 14.38 -10.88
CA TYR A 88 3.34 14.63 -9.93
C TYR A 88 2.99 13.43 -9.03
N ALA A 89 3.82 12.40 -8.93
CA ALA A 89 3.51 11.22 -8.10
C ALA A 89 3.31 11.62 -6.61
N ASP A 90 4.17 12.48 -6.07
CA ASP A 90 4.09 12.97 -4.69
C ASP A 90 2.79 13.77 -4.42
N GLU A 91 2.42 14.66 -5.33
CA GLU A 91 1.17 15.42 -5.22
C GLU A 91 -0.05 14.49 -5.26
N ALA A 92 -0.08 13.55 -6.20
CA ALA A 92 -1.17 12.58 -6.33
C ALA A 92 -1.23 11.57 -5.18
N PHE A 93 -0.14 11.38 -4.43
CA PHE A 93 -0.11 10.52 -3.24
C PHE A 93 -0.71 11.19 -2.01
N LYS A 94 -0.67 12.53 -1.94
CA LYS A 94 -1.18 13.33 -0.81
C LYS A 94 -2.68 13.67 -0.92
N MET A 95 -3.25 13.45 -2.09
CA MET A 95 -4.67 13.63 -2.39
C MET A 95 -5.54 12.52 -1.82
#